data_AF-A0A9W9QBE1-F1
#
_entry.id   AF-A0A9W9QBE1-F1
#
_cell.length_a   1.000
_cell.length_b   1.000
_cell.length_c   1.000
_cell.angle_alpha   90.00
_cell.angle_beta   90.00
_cell.angle_gamma   90.00
#
_symmetry.space_group_name_H-M   'P 1'
#
loop_
_entity.id
_entity.type
_entity.pdbx_description
1 polymer ?
#
loop_
_entity_poly.entity_id
_entity_poly.type
_entity_poly.pdbx_seq_one_letter_code
_entity_poly.pdbx_strand_id
1 'polypeptide(L)'
;MMHPSRQAYVEEDTDMGVSLADLPVDRDYDMPNAEAGIPSSRASAILSQFERKRRAAAMVVPTDDTKVRTRLRELGEPITLFGEGPSERRDRLRELLTDMTEQQGGDIEMEEPEPEDEVEQQEEFYTVGTDDLLAARKDLVHFSLPRAKARVARLKEESTIPLRTHVKHRKAVREKLEKFDLFGSQIAGDRPVSICRFAPDGKTLATGNWSGGIKLLSVPNLDEVANLKAHTDRVGGLSWAPGATLPDSNVSPSNVNLISGGGEGTINLWSLDQETPLATLSGHSGRVCRTEFHPSGRYAASASFDTTWRLWDIEKQTELLLQEGHSREVYTVAFNNDGSLVASGGFDSNGRIWDLRTGRTVMILEGHIREIFGLDWGVDGYRVLSGAGDGWVKCWDLRQVKSTGGIGAHKSVVSDLRWYKGAESASFLPSGDSMDIDGSEKKEPLQPKKSGTFFVSSGFDRNVNVFSADDWSLVKTLSGHAGNVLSTDVSHDAQWIASCGHDRTVKLWGIDF
;
A
#
# COMPACT_ATOMS: atom_id res chain seq x y z
N MET A 1 -12.23 43.01 51.16
CA MET A 1 -13.68 43.03 50.87
C MET A 1 -13.91 42.22 49.60
N MET A 2 -14.35 40.97 49.75
CA MET A 2 -14.82 40.14 48.64
C MET A 2 -16.32 40.38 48.44
N HIS A 3 -16.77 40.14 47.20
CA HIS A 3 -18.06 40.51 46.62
C HIS A 3 -19.24 39.68 47.18
N PRO A 4 -20.47 40.24 47.31
CA PRO A 4 -21.58 39.64 48.08
C PRO A 4 -22.35 38.49 47.40
N SER A 5 -21.82 37.90 46.31
CA SER A 5 -22.52 36.89 45.50
C SER A 5 -22.04 35.45 45.75
N ARG A 6 -21.34 35.19 46.87
CA ARG A 6 -20.87 33.86 47.27
C ARG A 6 -21.18 33.51 48.73
N GLN A 7 -22.33 33.93 49.23
CA GLN A 7 -22.93 33.38 50.44
C GLN A 7 -24.35 32.95 50.10
N ALA A 8 -24.47 31.78 49.45
CA ALA A 8 -25.72 31.05 49.52
C ALA A 8 -25.74 30.38 50.89
N TYR A 9 -26.59 30.90 51.77
CA TYR A 9 -27.08 30.19 52.95
C TYR A 9 -27.68 28.87 52.47
N VAL A 10 -27.04 27.75 52.79
CA VAL A 10 -27.72 26.46 52.84
C VAL A 10 -27.95 26.25 54.33
N GLU A 11 -29.17 26.51 54.78
CA GLU A 11 -29.63 26.01 56.06
C GLU A 11 -29.48 24.48 55.98
N GLU A 12 -28.59 23.92 56.78
CA GLU A 12 -28.60 22.50 57.07
C GLU A 12 -29.87 22.24 57.89
N ASP A 13 -31.01 22.14 57.21
CA ASP A 13 -32.11 21.35 57.73
C ASP A 13 -31.55 19.94 57.83
N THR A 14 -31.16 19.57 59.05
CA THR A 14 -30.98 18.17 59.45
C THR A 14 -32.35 17.52 59.40
N ASP A 15 -32.85 17.27 58.19
CA ASP A 15 -33.95 16.35 57.96
C ASP A 15 -33.36 14.98 58.25
N MET A 16 -33.59 14.54 59.49
CA MET A 16 -33.24 13.21 59.99
C MET A 16 -34.04 12.20 59.17
N GLY A 17 -33.51 11.86 58.00
CA GLY A 17 -34.04 10.82 57.15
C GLY A 17 -34.16 9.53 57.95
N VAL A 18 -35.38 8.99 57.99
CA VAL A 18 -35.66 7.70 58.64
C VAL A 18 -34.86 6.62 57.92
N SER A 19 -34.12 5.79 58.66
CA SER A 19 -33.37 4.69 58.05
C SER A 19 -34.34 3.71 57.39
N LEU A 20 -33.98 3.14 56.23
CA LEU A 20 -34.86 2.23 55.49
C LEU A 20 -35.27 0.99 56.32
N ALA A 21 -34.51 0.67 57.37
CA ALA A 21 -34.77 -0.41 58.30
C ALA A 21 -35.82 -0.07 59.38
N ASP A 22 -36.08 1.22 59.62
CA ASP A 22 -36.99 1.71 60.67
C ASP A 22 -38.38 2.08 60.13
N LEU A 23 -38.61 1.94 58.82
CA LEU A 23 -39.94 2.04 58.23
C LEU A 23 -40.74 0.76 58.59
N PRO A 24 -41.88 0.88 59.29
CA PRO A 24 -42.73 -0.27 59.52
C PRO A 24 -43.21 -0.81 58.16
N VAL A 25 -42.79 -2.03 57.83
CA VAL A 25 -43.28 -2.72 56.64
C VAL A 25 -44.72 -3.12 56.93
N ASP A 26 -45.66 -2.30 56.48
CA ASP A 26 -47.08 -2.61 56.54
C ASP A 26 -47.35 -3.82 55.63
N ARG A 27 -47.52 -4.99 56.25
CA ARG A 27 -47.85 -6.25 55.55
C ARG A 27 -49.36 -6.45 55.43
N ASP A 28 -50.15 -5.51 55.94
CA ASP A 28 -51.62 -5.54 55.94
C ASP A 28 -52.21 -4.49 54.98
N TYR A 29 -51.46 -4.09 53.95
CA TYR A 29 -52.03 -3.35 52.83
C TYR A 29 -52.80 -4.29 51.90
N ASP A 30 -54.01 -4.66 52.31
CA ASP A 30 -54.97 -5.35 51.46
C ASP A 30 -55.47 -4.33 50.43
N MET A 31 -54.93 -4.38 49.21
CA MET A 31 -55.42 -3.55 48.11
C MET A 31 -56.91 -3.86 47.91
N PRO A 32 -57.79 -2.86 47.81
CA PRO A 32 -59.20 -3.11 47.53
C PRO A 32 -59.31 -3.90 46.24
N ASN A 33 -59.87 -5.11 46.33
CA ASN A 33 -60.29 -5.82 45.14
C ASN A 33 -61.31 -4.94 44.40
N ALA A 34 -60.88 -4.41 43.27
CA ALA A 34 -61.68 -3.75 42.26
C ALA A 34 -62.32 -2.40 42.65
N GLU A 35 -61.56 -1.31 42.50
CA GLU A 35 -62.13 -0.10 41.92
C GLU A 35 -61.62 0.08 40.47
N ALA A 36 -62.58 -0.07 39.55
CA ALA A 36 -62.58 0.39 38.15
C ALA A 36 -61.50 -0.13 37.18
N GLY A 37 -61.77 -1.29 36.56
CA GLY A 37 -61.59 -1.43 35.11
C GLY A 37 -60.29 -2.03 34.56
N ILE A 38 -59.44 -2.66 35.38
CA ILE A 38 -58.22 -3.33 34.89
C ILE A 38 -58.37 -4.86 35.06
N PRO A 39 -58.35 -5.67 33.97
CA PRO A 39 -58.44 -7.13 34.04
C PRO A 39 -57.34 -7.74 34.91
N SER A 40 -57.62 -8.85 35.62
CA SER A 40 -56.64 -9.57 36.47
C SER A 40 -55.34 -9.95 35.75
N SER A 41 -55.40 -10.16 34.43
CA SER A 41 -54.24 -10.40 33.56
C SER A 41 -53.32 -9.19 33.40
N ARG A 42 -53.86 -7.96 33.47
CA ARG A 42 -53.05 -6.74 33.44
C ARG A 42 -52.39 -6.48 34.80
N ALA A 43 -53.06 -6.77 35.91
CA ALA A 43 -52.48 -6.64 37.25
C ALA A 43 -51.30 -7.61 37.44
N SER A 44 -51.43 -8.86 36.99
CA SER A 44 -50.33 -9.83 37.04
C SER A 44 -49.16 -9.47 36.11
N ALA A 45 -49.43 -8.89 34.93
CA ALA A 45 -48.38 -8.40 34.03
C ALA A 45 -47.62 -7.19 34.60
N ILE A 46 -48.29 -6.33 35.37
CA ILE A 46 -47.63 -5.19 36.04
C ILE A 46 -46.71 -5.70 37.15
N LEU A 47 -47.18 -6.66 37.95
CA LEU A 47 -46.37 -7.26 39.01
C LEU A 47 -45.12 -7.98 38.46
N SER A 48 -45.25 -8.73 37.36
CA SER A 48 -44.09 -9.38 36.74
C SER A 48 -43.07 -8.38 36.18
N GLN A 49 -43.53 -7.24 35.64
CA GLN A 49 -42.64 -6.15 35.22
C GLN A 49 -41.89 -5.52 36.40
N PHE A 50 -42.55 -5.31 37.54
CA PHE A 50 -41.89 -4.79 38.75
C PHE A 50 -40.86 -5.78 39.31
N GLU A 51 -41.18 -7.08 39.32
CA GLU A 51 -40.23 -8.10 39.76
C GLU A 51 -39.00 -8.19 38.82
N ARG A 52 -39.20 -8.10 37.50
CA ARG A 52 -38.11 -8.09 36.52
C ARG A 52 -37.22 -6.86 36.69
N LYS A 53 -37.81 -5.67 36.84
CA LYS A 53 -37.04 -4.44 37.13
C LYS A 53 -36.29 -4.51 38.46
N ARG A 54 -36.89 -5.11 39.49
CA ARG A 54 -36.24 -5.30 40.79
C ARG A 54 -35.05 -6.25 40.71
N ARG A 55 -35.16 -7.34 39.91
CA ARG A 55 -34.05 -8.27 39.66
C ARG A 55 -32.94 -7.63 38.82
N ALA A 56 -33.30 -6.87 37.78
CA ALA A 56 -32.33 -6.12 36.98
C ALA A 56 -31.56 -5.06 37.79
N ALA A 57 -32.22 -4.38 38.74
CA ALA A 57 -31.56 -3.42 39.63
C ALA A 57 -30.65 -4.09 40.68
N ALA A 58 -30.92 -5.36 41.03
CA ALA A 58 -30.12 -6.13 41.98
C ALA A 58 -28.87 -6.76 41.34
N MET A 59 -28.83 -6.87 40.00
CA MET A 59 -27.66 -7.39 39.30
C MET A 59 -26.47 -6.41 39.38
N VAL A 60 -25.35 -6.93 39.85
CA VAL A 60 -24.09 -6.19 39.90
C VAL A 60 -23.51 -6.15 38.48
N VAL A 61 -23.43 -4.96 37.91
CA VAL A 61 -22.82 -4.71 36.60
C VAL A 61 -21.67 -3.72 36.78
N PRO A 62 -20.52 -3.90 36.09
CA PRO A 62 -19.40 -2.99 36.16
C PRO A 62 -19.81 -1.52 35.93
N THR A 63 -19.18 -0.62 36.69
CA THR A 63 -19.39 0.83 36.54
C THR A 63 -18.60 1.43 35.37
N ASP A 64 -17.55 0.76 34.93
CA ASP A 64 -16.68 1.21 33.84
C ASP A 64 -17.36 0.99 32.49
N ASP A 65 -17.56 2.07 31.74
CA ASP A 65 -18.20 2.02 30.41
C ASP A 65 -17.42 1.14 29.41
N THR A 66 -16.10 1.06 29.55
CA THR A 66 -15.27 0.18 28.71
C THR A 66 -15.62 -1.29 28.91
N LYS A 67 -15.76 -1.73 30.17
CA LYS A 67 -16.14 -3.11 30.51
C LYS A 67 -17.56 -3.43 30.07
N VAL A 68 -18.49 -2.48 30.25
CA VAL A 68 -19.88 -2.60 29.76
C VAL A 68 -19.91 -2.79 28.24
N ARG A 69 -19.13 -2.01 27.49
CA ARG A 69 -19.02 -2.14 26.02
C ARG A 69 -18.41 -3.47 25.59
N THR A 70 -17.41 -3.97 26.31
CA THR A 70 -16.81 -5.29 26.03
C THR A 70 -17.83 -6.40 26.27
N ARG A 71 -18.55 -6.39 27.40
CA ARG A 71 -19.62 -7.37 27.67
C ARG A 71 -20.75 -7.32 26.64
N LEU A 72 -21.20 -6.13 26.24
CA LEU A 72 -22.19 -6.01 25.17
C LEU A 72 -21.70 -6.59 23.85
N ARG A 73 -20.40 -6.44 23.54
CA ARG A 73 -19.77 -7.06 22.37
C ARG A 73 -19.72 -8.59 22.48
N GLU A 74 -19.39 -9.14 23.64
CA GLU A 74 -19.40 -10.59 23.90
C GLU A 74 -20.81 -11.17 23.72
N LEU A 75 -21.84 -10.44 24.17
CA LEU A 75 -23.24 -10.82 24.00
C LEU A 75 -23.76 -10.65 22.55
N GLY A 76 -22.94 -10.11 21.64
CA GLY A 76 -23.33 -9.84 20.25
C GLY A 76 -24.32 -8.69 20.07
N GLU A 77 -24.56 -7.90 21.12
CA GLU A 77 -25.48 -6.77 21.13
C GLU A 77 -24.79 -5.48 20.66
N PRO A 78 -25.54 -4.49 20.12
CA PRO A 78 -24.93 -3.24 19.66
C PRO A 78 -24.26 -2.52 20.83
N ILE A 79 -22.98 -2.15 20.64
CA ILE A 79 -22.13 -1.55 21.68
C ILE A 79 -22.71 -0.22 22.16
N THR A 80 -23.28 0.58 21.25
CA THR A 80 -23.90 1.87 21.54
C THR A 80 -25.14 2.07 20.67
N LEU A 81 -26.25 2.49 21.27
CA LEU A 81 -27.43 2.96 20.54
C LEU A 81 -27.35 4.48 20.30
N PHE A 82 -28.10 4.98 19.31
CA PHE A 82 -28.12 6.40 18.98
C PHE A 82 -28.69 7.22 20.14
N GLY A 83 -27.92 8.20 20.63
CA GLY A 83 -28.29 9.04 21.76
C GLY A 83 -28.07 8.41 23.14
N GLU A 84 -27.56 7.18 23.21
CA GLU A 84 -27.42 6.43 24.46
C GLU A 84 -26.23 6.91 25.31
N GLY A 85 -26.52 7.37 26.52
CA GLY A 85 -25.51 7.71 27.52
C GLY A 85 -24.83 6.49 28.17
N PRO A 86 -23.68 6.64 28.85
CA PRO A 86 -23.03 5.54 29.57
C PRO A 86 -23.93 4.86 30.63
N SER A 87 -24.78 5.63 31.32
CA SER A 87 -25.72 5.09 32.30
C SER A 87 -26.80 4.23 31.65
N GLU A 88 -27.40 4.71 30.57
CA GLU A 88 -28.46 4.01 29.83
C GLU A 88 -27.93 2.71 29.20
N ARG A 89 -26.69 2.72 28.70
CA ARG A 89 -25.99 1.52 28.22
C ARG A 89 -25.79 0.48 29.30
N ARG A 90 -25.41 0.92 30.51
CA ARG A 90 -25.25 0.03 31.66
C ARG A 90 -26.59 -0.56 32.08
N ASP A 91 -27.66 0.24 32.06
CA ASP A 91 -29.00 -0.23 32.40
C ASP A 91 -29.54 -1.19 31.34
N ARG A 92 -29.22 -0.99 30.06
CA ARG A 92 -29.50 -1.97 29.00
C ARG A 92 -28.74 -3.28 29.21
N LEU A 93 -27.45 -3.22 29.55
CA LEU A 93 -26.68 -4.43 29.86
C LEU A 93 -27.30 -5.19 31.05
N ARG A 94 -27.78 -4.48 32.08
CA ARG A 94 -28.50 -5.08 33.21
C ARG A 94 -29.79 -5.77 32.77
N GLU A 95 -30.60 -5.12 31.95
CA GLU A 95 -31.84 -5.71 31.42
C GLU A 95 -31.55 -6.97 30.59
N LEU A 96 -30.55 -6.93 29.70
CA LEU A 96 -30.14 -8.08 28.87
C LEU A 96 -29.67 -9.27 29.71
N LEU A 97 -28.82 -9.04 30.72
CA LEU A 97 -28.36 -10.11 31.60
C LEU A 97 -29.50 -10.72 32.41
N THR A 98 -30.47 -9.90 32.82
CA THR A 98 -31.67 -10.36 33.54
C THR A 98 -32.51 -11.28 32.65
N ASP A 99 -32.70 -10.91 31.39
CA ASP A 99 -33.45 -11.70 30.42
C ASP A 99 -32.78 -13.05 30.14
N MET A 100 -31.44 -13.06 30.06
CA MET A 100 -30.68 -14.30 29.89
C MET A 100 -30.79 -15.22 31.10
N THR A 101 -30.70 -14.69 32.33
CA THR A 101 -30.93 -15.51 33.54
C THR A 101 -32.34 -16.09 33.62
N GLU A 102 -33.37 -15.35 33.19
CA GLU A 102 -34.75 -15.86 33.14
C GLU A 102 -34.92 -17.02 32.14
N GLN A 103 -34.17 -17.00 31.04
CA GLN A 103 -34.23 -18.04 30.02
C GLN A 103 -33.41 -19.29 30.37
N GLN A 104 -32.27 -19.13 31.05
CA GLN A 104 -31.36 -20.25 31.36
C GLN A 104 -31.55 -20.87 32.75
N GLY A 105 -32.32 -20.24 33.65
CA GLY A 105 -32.73 -20.86 34.93
C GLY A 105 -31.60 -21.11 35.93
N GLY A 106 -30.48 -20.39 35.82
CA GLY A 106 -29.34 -20.48 36.74
C GLY A 106 -28.59 -19.14 36.84
N ASP A 107 -27.92 -18.94 37.97
CA ASP A 107 -27.06 -17.77 38.21
C ASP A 107 -25.91 -17.78 37.19
N ILE A 108 -25.88 -16.76 36.32
CA ILE A 108 -24.72 -16.51 35.46
C ILE A 108 -23.66 -15.88 36.37
N GLU A 109 -22.81 -16.71 36.96
CA GLU A 109 -21.62 -16.21 37.66
C GLU A 109 -20.77 -15.42 36.67
N MET A 110 -20.46 -14.17 37.04
CA MET A 110 -19.53 -13.34 36.28
C MET A 110 -18.11 -13.89 36.48
N GLU A 111 -17.69 -14.83 35.64
CA GLU A 111 -16.26 -15.10 35.49
C GLU A 111 -15.60 -13.88 34.84
N GLU A 112 -14.55 -13.40 35.49
CA GLU A 112 -13.60 -12.48 34.87
C GLU A 112 -12.93 -13.23 33.71
N PRO A 113 -12.83 -12.62 32.52
CA PRO A 113 -12.19 -13.29 31.41
C PRO A 113 -10.76 -13.61 31.80
N GLU A 114 -10.39 -14.90 31.75
CA GLU A 114 -8.99 -15.25 31.62
C GLU A 114 -8.46 -14.54 30.36
N PRO A 115 -7.27 -13.94 30.42
CA PRO A 115 -6.66 -13.40 29.22
C PRO A 115 -6.52 -14.55 28.22
N GLU A 116 -7.26 -14.49 27.12
CA GLU A 116 -7.02 -15.31 25.93
C GLU A 116 -5.67 -14.89 25.33
N ASP A 117 -4.58 -15.27 26.00
CA ASP A 117 -3.23 -15.28 25.47
C ASP A 117 -3.00 -16.57 24.65
N GLU A 118 -3.99 -16.98 23.85
CA GLU A 118 -3.73 -17.91 22.76
C GLU A 118 -3.12 -17.12 21.61
N VAL A 119 -1.83 -16.81 21.78
CA VAL A 119 -0.97 -16.43 20.66
C VAL A 119 -0.91 -17.67 19.76
N GLU A 120 -1.82 -17.75 18.78
CA GLU A 120 -1.71 -18.69 17.67
C GLU A 120 -0.28 -18.59 17.14
N GLN A 121 0.55 -19.60 17.46
CA GLN A 121 1.89 -19.68 16.94
C GLN A 121 1.73 -19.83 15.44
N GLN A 122 2.02 -18.76 14.69
CA GLN A 122 2.06 -18.80 13.23
C GLN A 122 3.13 -19.80 12.80
N GLU A 123 2.72 -21.05 12.60
CA GLU A 123 3.58 -22.07 12.03
C GLU A 123 3.82 -21.74 10.55
N GLU A 124 5.07 -21.51 10.18
CA GLU A 124 5.47 -21.39 8.78
C GLU A 124 5.28 -22.74 8.10
N PHE A 125 4.28 -22.86 7.24
CA PHE A 125 4.10 -24.06 6.41
C PHE A 125 4.85 -23.92 5.08
N TYR A 126 5.45 -25.01 4.62
CA TYR A 126 6.13 -25.09 3.33
C TYR A 126 5.40 -26.09 2.43
N THR A 127 5.07 -25.67 1.22
CA THR A 127 4.49 -26.53 0.19
C THR A 127 5.57 -26.96 -0.82
N VAL A 128 5.44 -28.16 -1.36
CA VAL A 128 6.34 -28.66 -2.39
C VAL A 128 6.05 -27.91 -3.70
N GLY A 129 7.06 -27.23 -4.24
CA GLY A 129 6.95 -26.49 -5.51
C GLY A 129 7.04 -27.40 -6.74
N THR A 130 6.71 -26.83 -7.90
CA THR A 130 6.81 -27.52 -9.20
C THR A 130 8.25 -27.62 -9.71
N ASP A 131 8.53 -28.59 -10.58
CA ASP A 131 9.85 -28.72 -11.22
C ASP A 131 10.19 -27.49 -12.10
N ASP A 132 9.17 -26.88 -12.71
CA ASP A 132 9.31 -25.63 -13.46
C ASP A 132 9.77 -24.48 -12.57
N LEU A 133 9.24 -24.37 -11.34
CA LEU A 133 9.70 -23.39 -10.37
C LEU A 133 11.15 -23.65 -9.95
N LEU A 134 11.56 -24.91 -9.81
CA LEU A 134 12.94 -25.27 -9.50
C LEU A 134 13.89 -24.87 -10.64
N ALA A 135 13.51 -25.11 -11.90
CA ALA A 135 14.28 -24.69 -13.07
C ALA A 135 14.38 -23.15 -13.12
N ALA A 136 13.26 -22.44 -12.93
CA ALA A 136 13.25 -20.99 -12.90
C ALA A 136 14.14 -20.41 -11.78
N ARG A 137 14.15 -21.03 -10.59
CA ARG A 137 15.04 -20.63 -9.50
C ARG A 137 16.52 -20.80 -9.86
N LYS A 138 16.90 -21.88 -10.56
CA LYS A 138 18.28 -22.06 -11.05
C LYS A 138 18.66 -20.96 -12.05
N ASP A 139 17.78 -20.64 -12.98
CA ASP A 139 17.98 -19.57 -13.97
C ASP A 139 18.12 -18.20 -13.28
N LEU A 140 17.28 -17.92 -12.29
CA LEU A 140 17.35 -16.70 -11.48
C LEU A 140 18.67 -16.60 -10.70
N VAL A 141 19.20 -17.72 -10.19
CA VAL A 141 20.52 -17.75 -9.54
C VAL A 141 21.62 -17.43 -10.54
N HIS A 142 21.61 -18.06 -11.70
CA HIS A 142 22.60 -17.83 -12.76
C HIS A 142 22.57 -16.39 -13.29
N PHE A 143 21.38 -15.78 -13.31
CA PHE A 143 21.21 -14.39 -13.73
C PHE A 143 21.64 -13.38 -12.67
N SER A 144 21.21 -13.59 -11.42
CA SER A 144 21.35 -12.58 -10.36
C SER A 144 22.74 -12.52 -9.72
N LEU A 145 23.44 -13.65 -9.57
CA LEU A 145 24.74 -13.69 -8.91
C LEU A 145 25.83 -12.89 -9.67
N PRO A 146 25.99 -13.04 -11.00
CA PRO A 146 26.96 -12.25 -11.75
C PRO A 146 26.64 -10.76 -11.73
N ARG A 147 25.37 -10.38 -11.87
CA ARG A 147 24.92 -8.97 -11.81
C ARG A 147 25.16 -8.36 -10.44
N ALA A 148 24.83 -9.07 -9.36
CA ALA A 148 25.11 -8.62 -8.00
C ALA A 148 26.62 -8.44 -7.78
N LYS A 149 27.46 -9.37 -8.28
CA LYS A 149 28.92 -9.25 -8.21
C LYS A 149 29.41 -8.02 -9.00
N ALA A 150 28.95 -7.82 -10.22
CA ALA A 150 29.32 -6.69 -11.07
C ALA A 150 28.88 -5.35 -10.48
N ARG A 151 27.65 -5.26 -9.98
CA ARG A 151 27.13 -4.07 -9.28
C ARG A 151 27.97 -3.75 -8.04
N VAL A 152 28.32 -4.74 -7.21
CA VAL A 152 29.16 -4.53 -6.04
C VAL A 152 30.58 -4.11 -6.43
N ALA A 153 31.15 -4.66 -7.50
CA ALA A 153 32.44 -4.24 -8.03
C ALA A 153 32.40 -2.77 -8.49
N ARG A 154 31.37 -2.39 -9.25
CA ARG A 154 31.18 -0.99 -9.68
C ARG A 154 30.98 -0.04 -8.51
N LEU A 155 30.23 -0.43 -7.48
CA LEU A 155 30.08 0.37 -6.25
C LEU A 155 31.42 0.55 -5.51
N LYS A 156 32.34 -0.42 -5.59
CA LYS A 156 33.69 -0.28 -5.03
C LYS A 156 34.58 0.64 -5.86
N GLU A 157 34.42 0.63 -7.18
CA GLU A 157 35.12 1.58 -8.06
C GLU A 157 34.58 3.00 -7.85
N GLU A 158 33.26 3.17 -7.78
CA GLU A 158 32.60 4.44 -7.50
C GLU A 158 33.02 5.00 -6.12
N SER A 159 33.27 4.17 -5.12
CA SER A 159 33.72 4.66 -3.80
C SER A 159 35.14 5.20 -3.78
N THR A 160 35.94 4.96 -4.83
CA THR A 160 37.29 5.57 -4.98
C THR A 160 37.24 7.02 -5.46
N ILE A 161 36.10 7.46 -6.00
CA ILE A 161 35.92 8.80 -6.55
C ILE A 161 35.94 9.84 -5.40
N PRO A 162 36.69 10.94 -5.51
CA PRO A 162 36.75 11.95 -4.45
C PRO A 162 35.39 12.60 -4.16
N LEU A 163 35.07 12.84 -2.89
CA LEU A 163 33.79 13.45 -2.49
C LEU A 163 33.47 14.77 -3.21
N ARG A 164 34.48 15.59 -3.51
CA ARG A 164 34.31 16.87 -4.22
C ARG A 164 33.69 16.71 -5.61
N THR A 165 34.04 15.66 -6.35
CA THR A 165 33.47 15.43 -7.68
C THR A 165 32.03 14.96 -7.58
N HIS A 166 31.69 14.11 -6.60
CA HIS A 166 30.30 13.75 -6.29
C HIS A 166 29.44 14.97 -5.98
N VAL A 167 29.91 15.86 -5.10
CA VAL A 167 29.17 17.09 -4.74
C VAL A 167 28.98 18.00 -5.96
N LYS A 168 30.03 18.20 -6.78
CA LYS A 168 29.92 19.01 -8.00
C LYS A 168 28.93 18.42 -9.00
N HIS A 169 29.00 17.11 -9.24
CA HIS A 169 28.09 16.42 -10.15
C HIS A 169 26.64 16.49 -9.66
N ARG A 170 26.39 16.24 -8.37
CA ARG A 170 25.04 16.30 -7.79
C ARG A 170 24.47 17.71 -7.76
N LYS A 171 25.29 18.73 -7.51
CA LYS A 171 24.86 20.13 -7.62
C LYS A 171 24.40 20.45 -9.05
N ALA A 172 25.12 19.97 -10.06
CA ALA A 172 24.72 20.15 -11.46
C ALA A 172 23.43 19.40 -11.81
N VAL A 173 23.22 18.18 -11.29
CA VAL A 173 21.95 17.44 -11.46
C VAL A 173 20.80 18.18 -10.78
N ARG A 174 20.99 18.64 -9.54
CA ARG A 174 19.99 19.41 -8.80
C ARG A 174 19.58 20.68 -9.54
N GLU A 175 20.55 21.45 -10.04
CA GLU A 175 20.27 22.69 -10.79
C GLU A 175 19.48 22.41 -12.08
N LYS A 176 19.73 21.27 -12.74
CA LYS A 176 18.91 20.84 -13.90
C LYS A 176 17.47 20.52 -13.49
N LEU A 177 17.29 19.78 -12.39
CA LEU A 177 15.97 19.37 -11.89
C LEU A 177 15.12 20.57 -11.42
N GLU A 178 15.74 21.62 -10.89
CA GLU A 178 15.03 22.85 -10.48
C GLU A 178 14.38 23.59 -11.67
N LYS A 179 14.93 23.42 -12.88
CA LYS A 179 14.47 24.03 -14.14
C LYS A 179 13.36 23.25 -14.84
N PHE A 180 12.91 22.11 -14.28
CA PHE A 180 11.78 21.38 -14.84
C PHE A 180 10.50 22.19 -14.71
N ASP A 181 9.77 22.29 -15.81
CA ASP A 181 8.43 22.87 -15.89
C ASP A 181 7.52 22.01 -16.78
N LEU A 182 6.23 22.36 -16.83
CA LEU A 182 5.25 21.69 -17.67
C LEU A 182 5.53 21.97 -19.14
N PHE A 183 5.96 20.95 -19.88
CA PHE A 183 6.24 21.06 -21.32
C PHE A 183 4.97 20.87 -22.15
N GLY A 184 4.19 19.83 -21.85
CA GLY A 184 3.03 19.45 -22.65
C GLY A 184 1.97 18.68 -21.85
N SER A 185 0.73 18.75 -22.32
CA SER A 185 -0.41 18.07 -21.70
C SER A 185 -1.31 17.50 -22.79
N GLN A 186 -1.57 16.20 -22.74
CA GLN A 186 -2.42 15.49 -23.70
C GLN A 186 -3.54 14.74 -22.98
N ILE A 187 -4.73 14.66 -23.58
CA ILE A 187 -5.84 13.86 -23.07
C ILE A 187 -5.67 12.42 -23.54
N ALA A 188 -5.49 11.46 -22.62
CA ALA A 188 -5.21 10.06 -22.98
C ALA A 188 -6.44 9.13 -22.87
N GLY A 189 -7.60 9.64 -22.45
CA GLY A 189 -8.84 8.85 -22.44
C GLY A 189 -10.05 9.59 -21.90
N ASP A 190 -11.22 8.98 -22.04
CA ASP A 190 -12.49 9.52 -21.53
C ASP A 190 -12.62 9.40 -20.01
N ARG A 191 -11.96 8.38 -19.44
CA ARG A 191 -11.84 8.11 -18.01
C ARG A 191 -10.44 8.46 -17.49
N PRO A 192 -10.28 8.60 -16.16
CA PRO A 192 -8.98 8.81 -15.53
C PRO A 192 -7.89 7.85 -16.03
N VAL A 193 -6.67 8.39 -16.17
CA VAL A 193 -5.49 7.63 -16.58
C VAL A 193 -4.84 7.07 -15.33
N SER A 194 -4.88 5.75 -15.16
CA SER A 194 -4.38 5.07 -13.97
C SER A 194 -2.86 5.07 -13.86
N ILE A 195 -2.18 4.80 -14.97
CA ILE A 195 -0.75 4.51 -14.97
C ILE A 195 -0.10 5.03 -16.25
N CYS A 196 1.12 5.55 -16.13
CA CYS A 196 1.96 5.94 -17.25
C CYS A 196 3.37 5.35 -17.07
N ARG A 197 3.96 4.80 -18.14
CA ARG A 197 5.31 4.24 -18.14
C ARG A 197 6.05 4.52 -19.43
N PHE A 198 7.29 4.99 -19.32
CA PHE A 198 8.18 5.18 -20.45
C PHE A 198 8.69 3.83 -20.95
N ALA A 199 8.76 3.71 -22.27
CA ALA A 199 9.52 2.64 -22.90
C ALA A 199 11.03 2.82 -22.60
N PRO A 200 11.82 1.74 -22.65
CA PRO A 200 13.26 1.80 -22.36
C PRO A 200 14.04 2.77 -23.26
N ASP A 201 13.55 3.04 -24.48
CA ASP A 201 14.11 4.02 -25.41
C ASP A 201 13.82 5.49 -25.04
N GLY A 202 12.89 5.74 -24.11
CA GLY A 202 12.43 7.08 -23.73
C GLY A 202 11.58 7.82 -24.79
N LYS A 203 11.31 7.21 -25.95
CA LYS A 203 10.59 7.85 -27.07
C LYS A 203 9.10 7.53 -27.08
N THR A 204 8.70 6.41 -26.49
CA THR A 204 7.29 6.02 -26.38
C THR A 204 6.85 5.99 -24.92
N LEU A 205 5.62 6.42 -24.66
CA LEU A 205 4.99 6.41 -23.36
C LEU A 205 3.71 5.58 -23.43
N ALA A 206 3.62 4.50 -22.64
CA ALA A 206 2.40 3.73 -22.51
C ALA A 206 1.54 4.29 -21.37
N THR A 207 0.23 4.40 -21.61
CA THR A 207 -0.72 5.01 -20.67
C THR A 207 -1.95 4.13 -20.56
N GLY A 208 -2.30 3.72 -19.34
CA GLY A 208 -3.48 2.89 -19.06
C GLY A 208 -4.63 3.75 -18.51
N ASN A 209 -5.86 3.46 -18.93
CA ASN A 209 -7.04 4.19 -18.46
C ASN A 209 -8.03 3.30 -17.69
N TRP A 210 -8.96 3.91 -16.95
CA TRP A 210 -10.01 3.18 -16.23
C TRP A 210 -11.15 2.66 -17.12
N SER A 211 -11.09 2.88 -18.44
CA SER A 211 -11.98 2.26 -19.42
C SER A 211 -11.40 0.96 -20.01
N GLY A 212 -10.20 0.55 -19.57
CA GLY A 212 -9.55 -0.68 -20.05
C GLY A 212 -8.73 -0.53 -21.33
N GLY A 213 -8.63 0.68 -21.87
CA GLY A 213 -7.75 0.99 -23.00
C GLY A 213 -6.35 1.38 -22.55
N ILE A 214 -5.37 1.06 -23.39
CA ILE A 214 -3.97 1.47 -23.25
C ILE A 214 -3.60 2.27 -24.49
N LYS A 215 -3.18 3.52 -24.31
CA LYS A 215 -2.67 4.34 -25.41
C LYS A 215 -1.15 4.43 -25.35
N LEU A 216 -0.52 4.28 -26.51
CA LEU A 216 0.89 4.57 -26.72
C LEU A 216 1.02 5.99 -27.29
N LEU A 217 1.78 6.83 -26.61
CA LEU A 217 2.02 8.23 -26.98
C LEU A 217 3.48 8.40 -27.38
N SER A 218 3.75 9.22 -28.40
CA SER A 218 5.10 9.62 -28.77
C SER A 218 5.63 10.70 -27.84
N VAL A 219 6.93 10.71 -27.58
CA VAL A 219 7.62 11.74 -26.78
C VAL A 219 8.61 12.43 -27.72
N PRO A 220 8.64 13.78 -27.82
CA PRO A 220 8.03 14.77 -26.92
C PRO A 220 6.60 15.26 -27.29
N ASN A 221 6.13 15.02 -28.51
CA ASN A 221 4.93 15.68 -29.03
C ASN A 221 3.61 15.18 -28.40
N LEU A 222 3.61 14.03 -27.73
CA LEU A 222 2.44 13.37 -27.16
C LEU A 222 1.38 12.97 -28.19
N ASP A 223 1.79 12.68 -29.42
CA ASP A 223 0.89 12.19 -30.47
C ASP A 223 0.50 10.73 -30.21
N GLU A 224 -0.75 10.37 -30.50
CA GLU A 224 -1.24 8.99 -30.34
C GLU A 224 -0.63 8.08 -31.42
N VAL A 225 0.19 7.12 -31.01
CA VAL A 225 0.83 6.13 -31.90
C VAL A 225 -0.06 4.92 -32.07
N ALA A 226 -0.61 4.38 -30.97
CA ALA A 226 -1.47 3.21 -30.99
C ALA A 226 -2.47 3.23 -29.83
N ASN A 227 -3.61 2.56 -30.02
CA ASN A 227 -4.64 2.42 -29.02
C ASN A 227 -5.03 0.94 -28.86
N LEU A 228 -4.55 0.31 -27.80
CA LEU A 228 -4.77 -1.09 -27.47
C LEU A 228 -6.00 -1.23 -26.59
N LYS A 229 -7.03 -1.93 -27.07
CA LYS A 229 -8.20 -2.27 -26.25
C LYS A 229 -7.89 -3.51 -25.43
N ALA A 230 -7.42 -3.29 -24.20
CA ALA A 230 -6.81 -4.34 -23.40
C ALA A 230 -7.79 -5.07 -22.50
N HIS A 231 -8.56 -4.31 -21.72
CA HIS A 231 -9.30 -4.82 -20.58
C HIS A 231 -10.76 -4.35 -20.64
N THR A 232 -11.65 -5.07 -19.97
CA THR A 232 -13.07 -4.68 -19.86
C THR A 232 -13.30 -3.74 -18.68
N ASP A 233 -12.48 -3.83 -17.64
CA ASP A 233 -12.45 -2.91 -16.50
C ASP A 233 -11.15 -2.08 -16.49
N ARG A 234 -10.93 -1.31 -15.43
CA ARG A 234 -9.79 -0.41 -15.26
C ARG A 234 -8.44 -1.11 -15.41
N VAL A 235 -7.54 -0.50 -16.16
CA VAL A 235 -6.13 -0.92 -16.19
C VAL A 235 -5.46 -0.50 -14.89
N GLY A 236 -4.80 -1.43 -14.20
CA GLY A 236 -4.01 -1.17 -13.00
C GLY A 236 -2.51 -1.19 -13.31
N GLY A 237 -2.01 -2.38 -13.64
CA GLY A 237 -0.59 -2.61 -13.90
C GLY A 237 -0.21 -2.35 -15.34
N LEU A 238 0.96 -1.76 -15.53
CA LEU A 238 1.58 -1.50 -16.81
C LEU A 238 3.09 -1.52 -16.63
N SER A 239 3.79 -2.33 -17.41
CA SER A 239 5.25 -2.37 -17.40
C SER A 239 5.77 -2.73 -18.79
N TRP A 240 6.89 -2.13 -19.16
CA TRP A 240 7.64 -2.47 -20.35
C TRP A 240 8.62 -3.61 -20.07
N ALA A 241 8.88 -4.42 -21.10
CA ALA A 241 9.98 -5.38 -21.05
C ALA A 241 11.31 -4.60 -21.00
N PRO A 242 12.31 -5.01 -20.20
CA PRO A 242 13.55 -4.25 -20.02
C PRO A 242 14.36 -4.01 -21.30
N GLY A 243 14.19 -4.88 -22.31
CA GLY A 243 14.82 -4.74 -23.62
C GLY A 243 13.91 -4.17 -24.71
N ALA A 244 12.65 -3.85 -24.42
CA ALA A 244 11.73 -3.33 -25.43
C ALA A 244 12.30 -2.06 -26.08
N THR A 245 12.07 -1.92 -27.39
CA THR A 245 12.40 -0.73 -28.23
C THR A 245 13.88 -0.30 -28.28
N LEU A 246 14.80 -0.99 -27.60
CA LEU A 246 16.23 -0.74 -27.71
C LEU A 246 16.81 -1.40 -28.98
N PRO A 247 17.55 -0.67 -29.83
CA PRO A 247 18.13 -1.23 -31.05
C PRO A 247 19.21 -2.29 -30.80
N ASP A 248 19.85 -2.25 -29.62
CA ASP A 248 20.90 -3.19 -29.21
C ASP A 248 20.35 -4.46 -28.53
N SER A 249 19.03 -4.54 -28.32
CA SER A 249 18.41 -5.67 -27.64
C SER A 249 17.89 -6.72 -28.62
N ASN A 250 17.82 -7.97 -28.16
CA ASN A 250 17.25 -9.09 -28.93
C ASN A 250 15.70 -9.12 -28.88
N VAL A 251 15.04 -8.07 -28.41
CA VAL A 251 13.57 -8.03 -28.31
C VAL A 251 13.01 -7.39 -29.57
N SER A 252 12.43 -8.21 -30.45
CA SER A 252 11.72 -7.70 -31.63
C SER A 252 10.41 -7.00 -31.24
N PRO A 253 9.91 -6.07 -32.06
CA PRO A 253 8.60 -5.44 -31.84
C PRO A 253 7.46 -6.47 -31.88
N SER A 254 7.66 -7.60 -32.57
CA SER A 254 6.74 -8.73 -32.65
C SER A 254 6.69 -9.59 -31.39
N ASN A 255 7.73 -9.55 -30.55
CA ASN A 255 7.74 -10.25 -29.27
C ASN A 255 6.95 -9.47 -28.20
N VAL A 256 6.86 -10.05 -27.00
CA VAL A 256 6.23 -9.39 -25.85
C VAL A 256 7.07 -8.18 -25.43
N ASN A 257 6.51 -6.99 -25.61
CA ASN A 257 7.15 -5.71 -25.27
C ASN A 257 6.49 -5.03 -24.06
N LEU A 258 5.21 -5.29 -23.82
CA LEU A 258 4.43 -4.62 -22.79
C LEU A 258 3.52 -5.62 -22.07
N ILE A 259 3.34 -5.42 -20.77
CA ILE A 259 2.41 -6.17 -19.94
C ILE A 259 1.41 -5.21 -19.33
N SER A 260 0.13 -5.59 -19.35
CA SER A 260 -0.94 -4.88 -18.67
C SER A 260 -1.71 -5.77 -17.72
N GLY A 261 -2.14 -5.22 -16.59
CA GLY A 261 -3.03 -5.88 -15.62
C GLY A 261 -4.38 -5.17 -15.54
N GLY A 262 -5.46 -5.96 -15.58
CA GLY A 262 -6.84 -5.48 -15.56
C GLY A 262 -7.55 -5.60 -14.21
N GLY A 263 -8.70 -4.92 -14.11
CA GLY A 263 -9.62 -4.98 -12.97
C GLY A 263 -10.30 -6.34 -12.83
N GLU A 264 -10.42 -7.06 -13.93
CA GLU A 264 -11.05 -8.37 -14.05
C GLU A 264 -10.16 -9.55 -13.59
N GLY A 265 -8.90 -9.28 -13.19
CA GLY A 265 -7.96 -10.33 -12.75
C GLY A 265 -7.09 -10.91 -13.87
N THR A 266 -7.20 -10.41 -15.10
CA THR A 266 -6.40 -10.85 -16.25
C THR A 266 -5.14 -10.00 -16.42
N ILE A 267 -4.10 -10.63 -16.98
CA ILE A 267 -2.87 -9.96 -17.38
C ILE A 267 -2.67 -10.23 -18.86
N ASN A 268 -2.50 -9.18 -19.66
CA ASN A 268 -2.33 -9.29 -21.11
C ASN A 268 -0.89 -8.97 -21.51
N LEU A 269 -0.34 -9.80 -22.41
CA LEU A 269 0.97 -9.64 -23.03
C LEU A 269 0.79 -9.00 -24.41
N TRP A 270 1.56 -7.95 -24.69
CA TRP A 270 1.40 -7.13 -25.89
C TRP A 270 2.65 -7.09 -26.74
N SER A 271 2.45 -7.15 -28.05
CA SER A 271 3.41 -6.75 -29.08
C SER A 271 3.11 -5.31 -29.52
N LEU A 272 4.11 -4.64 -30.11
CA LEU A 272 3.93 -3.30 -30.69
C LEU A 272 3.30 -3.34 -32.09
N ASP A 273 3.36 -4.49 -32.78
CA ASP A 273 2.89 -4.64 -34.15
C ASP A 273 1.39 -4.95 -34.24
N GLN A 274 0.79 -5.43 -33.14
CA GLN A 274 -0.58 -5.91 -33.09
C GLN A 274 -1.42 -5.14 -32.07
N GLU A 275 -2.65 -4.82 -32.46
CA GLU A 275 -3.65 -4.21 -31.56
C GLU A 275 -4.36 -5.24 -30.67
N THR A 276 -4.11 -6.53 -30.89
CA THR A 276 -4.61 -7.65 -30.10
C THR A 276 -3.53 -8.18 -29.15
N PRO A 277 -3.90 -8.65 -27.94
CA PRO A 277 -2.93 -9.24 -27.03
C PRO A 277 -2.39 -10.55 -27.61
N LEU A 278 -1.09 -10.80 -27.45
CA LEU A 278 -0.45 -12.05 -27.85
C LEU A 278 -0.93 -13.22 -26.98
N ALA A 279 -1.11 -12.96 -25.69
CA ALA A 279 -1.62 -13.93 -24.74
C ALA A 279 -2.26 -13.24 -23.54
N THR A 280 -3.18 -13.95 -22.90
CA THR A 280 -3.87 -13.53 -21.68
C THR A 280 -3.59 -14.55 -20.59
N LEU A 281 -2.95 -14.11 -19.51
CA LEU A 281 -2.71 -14.90 -18.31
C LEU A 281 -3.89 -14.68 -17.35
N SER A 282 -4.54 -15.78 -16.98
CA SER A 282 -5.64 -15.81 -16.02
C SER A 282 -5.25 -16.66 -14.82
N GLY A 283 -5.40 -16.12 -13.62
CA GLY A 283 -5.18 -16.89 -12.38
C GLY A 283 -5.63 -16.14 -11.13
N HIS A 284 -5.56 -14.81 -11.14
CA HIS A 284 -6.06 -13.99 -10.05
C HIS A 284 -7.59 -13.96 -10.02
N SER A 285 -8.16 -14.06 -8.82
CA SER A 285 -9.60 -13.90 -8.57
C SER A 285 -9.99 -12.44 -8.35
N GLY A 286 -9.06 -11.63 -7.87
CA GLY A 286 -9.22 -10.19 -7.63
C GLY A 286 -8.57 -9.33 -8.70
N ARG A 287 -8.78 -8.02 -8.57
CA ARG A 287 -8.17 -7.00 -9.43
C ARG A 287 -6.64 -7.03 -9.37
N VAL A 288 -5.99 -7.02 -10.53
CA VAL A 288 -4.54 -6.83 -10.64
C VAL A 288 -4.21 -5.33 -10.56
N CYS A 289 -3.45 -4.93 -9.55
CA CYS A 289 -3.16 -3.52 -9.28
C CYS A 289 -1.87 -3.04 -9.94
N ARG A 290 -0.79 -3.80 -9.84
CA ARG A 290 0.49 -3.49 -10.48
C ARG A 290 1.09 -4.75 -11.07
N THR A 291 1.80 -4.58 -12.18
CA THR A 291 2.59 -5.61 -12.85
C THR A 291 3.99 -5.06 -13.08
N GLU A 292 5.00 -5.90 -12.95
CA GLU A 292 6.38 -5.52 -13.23
C GLU A 292 7.11 -6.67 -13.92
N PHE A 293 8.01 -6.33 -14.84
CA PHE A 293 8.90 -7.31 -15.45
C PHE A 293 10.10 -7.59 -14.56
N HIS A 294 10.51 -8.84 -14.51
CA HIS A 294 11.83 -9.18 -14.00
C HIS A 294 12.91 -8.61 -14.92
N PRO A 295 14.07 -8.14 -14.41
CA PRO A 295 15.13 -7.57 -15.24
C PRO A 295 15.72 -8.48 -16.33
N SER A 296 15.42 -9.79 -16.29
CA SER A 296 15.79 -10.73 -17.38
C SER A 296 14.83 -10.70 -18.57
N GLY A 297 13.64 -10.12 -18.41
CA GLY A 297 12.58 -10.13 -19.41
C GLY A 297 11.86 -11.48 -19.60
N ARG A 298 12.29 -12.55 -18.91
CA ARG A 298 11.64 -13.88 -18.98
C ARG A 298 10.47 -14.06 -18.02
N TYR A 299 10.50 -13.36 -16.89
CA TYR A 299 9.48 -13.47 -15.84
C TYR A 299 8.76 -12.15 -15.65
N ALA A 300 7.50 -12.23 -15.22
CA ALA A 300 6.71 -11.08 -14.79
C ALA A 300 6.10 -11.36 -13.43
N ALA A 301 5.95 -10.33 -12.60
CA ALA A 301 5.18 -10.42 -11.37
C ALA A 301 3.90 -9.59 -11.44
N SER A 302 2.88 -10.05 -10.74
CA SER A 302 1.60 -9.37 -10.59
C SER A 302 1.18 -9.29 -9.13
N ALA A 303 0.69 -8.12 -8.74
CA ALA A 303 0.11 -7.84 -7.44
C ALA A 303 -1.42 -7.79 -7.55
N SER A 304 -2.14 -8.49 -6.68
CA SER A 304 -3.59 -8.60 -6.76
C SER A 304 -4.30 -8.38 -5.43
N PHE A 305 -5.58 -8.05 -5.54
CA PHE A 305 -6.53 -7.94 -4.44
C PHE A 305 -6.94 -9.29 -3.84
N ASP A 306 -6.48 -10.41 -4.39
CA ASP A 306 -6.66 -11.72 -3.78
C ASP A 306 -5.68 -12.02 -2.62
N THR A 307 -5.01 -10.99 -2.09
CA THR A 307 -3.96 -11.06 -1.05
C THR A 307 -2.66 -11.75 -1.46
N THR A 308 -2.58 -12.20 -2.72
CA THR A 308 -1.41 -12.87 -3.28
C THR A 308 -0.68 -11.97 -4.27
N TRP A 309 0.62 -12.22 -4.42
CA TRP A 309 1.34 -11.84 -5.62
C TRP A 309 1.84 -13.10 -6.32
N ARG A 310 1.87 -13.06 -7.65
CA ARG A 310 2.23 -14.21 -8.49
C ARG A 310 3.42 -13.90 -9.37
N LEU A 311 4.21 -14.93 -9.64
CA LEU A 311 5.29 -14.91 -10.64
C LEU A 311 4.89 -15.76 -11.85
N TRP A 312 5.02 -15.18 -13.02
CA TRP A 312 4.65 -15.78 -14.30
C TRP A 312 5.88 -16.03 -15.16
N ASP A 313 5.89 -17.15 -15.87
CA ASP A 313 6.79 -17.40 -17.00
C ASP A 313 6.15 -16.82 -18.27
N ILE A 314 6.86 -15.93 -18.95
CA ILE A 314 6.36 -15.26 -20.16
C ILE A 314 6.46 -16.18 -21.38
N GLU A 315 7.48 -17.05 -21.42
CA GLU A 315 7.70 -17.97 -22.54
C GLU A 315 6.68 -19.11 -22.50
N LYS A 316 6.46 -19.68 -21.31
CA LYS A 316 5.50 -20.76 -21.10
C LYS A 316 4.07 -20.28 -20.87
N GLN A 317 3.88 -19.02 -20.52
CA GLN A 317 2.58 -18.43 -20.15
C GLN A 317 1.92 -19.13 -18.95
N THR A 318 2.74 -19.65 -18.03
CA THR A 318 2.29 -20.38 -16.85
C THR A 318 2.62 -19.64 -15.56
N GLU A 319 1.82 -19.89 -14.53
CA GLU A 319 2.11 -19.45 -13.17
C GLU A 319 3.21 -20.34 -12.55
N LEU A 320 4.27 -19.72 -12.05
CA LEU A 320 5.39 -20.41 -11.41
C LEU A 320 5.31 -20.38 -9.88
N LEU A 321 4.96 -19.23 -9.32
CA LEU A 321 4.94 -19.01 -7.88
C LEU A 321 3.67 -18.25 -7.50
N LEU A 322 2.95 -18.80 -6.54
CA LEU A 322 1.90 -18.11 -5.79
C LEU A 322 2.45 -17.81 -4.40
N GLN A 323 2.48 -16.54 -4.02
CA GLN A 323 2.99 -16.15 -2.73
C GLN A 323 1.92 -15.45 -1.89
N GLU A 324 1.61 -16.11 -0.78
CA GLU A 324 0.80 -15.58 0.31
C GLU A 324 1.71 -14.97 1.39
N GLY A 325 1.11 -14.06 2.15
CA GLY A 325 1.74 -13.50 3.34
C GLY A 325 1.03 -12.24 3.83
N HIS A 326 0.52 -11.41 2.91
CA HIS A 326 -0.19 -10.19 3.30
C HIS A 326 -1.55 -10.54 3.89
N SER A 327 -1.91 -9.89 5.01
CA SER A 327 -3.21 -10.12 5.65
C SER A 327 -4.36 -9.43 4.91
N ARG A 328 -4.02 -8.54 3.97
CA ARG A 328 -4.92 -7.80 3.10
C ARG A 328 -4.37 -7.78 1.67
N GLU A 329 -5.08 -7.09 0.79
CA GLU A 329 -4.78 -6.98 -0.64
C GLU A 329 -3.35 -6.49 -0.93
N VAL A 330 -2.69 -7.08 -1.93
CA VAL A 330 -1.38 -6.63 -2.40
C VAL A 330 -1.57 -5.62 -3.52
N TYR A 331 -1.04 -4.41 -3.34
CA TYR A 331 -1.25 -3.32 -4.29
C TYR A 331 -0.07 -3.16 -5.26
N THR A 332 1.16 -3.26 -4.76
CA THR A 332 2.38 -2.97 -5.53
C THR A 332 3.40 -4.07 -5.40
N VAL A 333 4.15 -4.29 -6.48
CA VAL A 333 5.30 -5.20 -6.56
C VAL A 333 6.39 -4.50 -7.36
N ALA A 334 7.64 -4.64 -6.94
CA ALA A 334 8.80 -4.18 -7.68
C ALA A 334 9.98 -5.17 -7.56
N PHE A 335 10.73 -5.33 -8.65
CA PHE A 335 11.92 -6.17 -8.68
C PHE A 335 13.17 -5.37 -8.34
N ASN A 336 14.10 -6.03 -7.63
CA ASN A 336 15.45 -5.51 -7.52
C ASN A 336 16.14 -5.54 -8.89
N ASN A 337 17.02 -4.58 -9.15
CA ASN A 337 17.72 -4.46 -10.44
C ASN A 337 18.65 -5.65 -10.75
N ASP A 338 19.07 -6.40 -9.73
CA ASP A 338 19.82 -7.65 -9.91
C ASP A 338 18.93 -8.85 -10.29
N GLY A 339 17.63 -8.77 -10.03
CA GLY A 339 16.69 -9.88 -10.23
C GLY A 339 16.69 -10.95 -9.13
N SER A 340 17.36 -10.72 -7.99
CA SER A 340 17.36 -11.66 -6.87
C SER A 340 16.14 -11.54 -5.96
N LEU A 341 15.71 -10.30 -5.71
CA LEU A 341 14.70 -9.96 -4.72
C LEU A 341 13.48 -9.32 -5.37
N VAL A 342 12.32 -9.55 -4.76
CA VAL A 342 11.06 -8.86 -5.05
C VAL A 342 10.62 -8.16 -3.78
N ALA A 343 10.10 -6.95 -3.91
CA ALA A 343 9.41 -6.29 -2.81
C ALA A 343 7.94 -6.14 -3.17
N SER A 344 7.06 -6.50 -2.23
CA SER A 344 5.61 -6.31 -2.32
C SER A 344 5.15 -5.35 -1.23
N GLY A 345 4.08 -4.60 -1.52
CA GLY A 345 3.42 -3.71 -0.57
C GLY A 345 1.91 -3.81 -0.72
N GLY A 346 1.21 -3.85 0.41
CA GLY A 346 -0.23 -4.08 0.45
C GLY A 346 -1.00 -3.09 1.31
N PHE A 347 -2.29 -3.38 1.43
CA PHE A 347 -3.24 -2.66 2.28
C PHE A 347 -3.15 -3.06 3.75
N ASP A 348 -2.29 -4.02 4.08
CA ASP A 348 -1.90 -4.39 5.44
C ASP A 348 -0.86 -3.43 6.03
N SER A 349 -0.55 -2.31 5.35
CA SER A 349 0.45 -1.30 5.72
C SER A 349 1.90 -1.82 5.84
N ASN A 350 2.12 -3.09 5.53
CA ASN A 350 3.39 -3.75 5.64
C ASN A 350 3.96 -4.01 4.24
N GLY A 351 5.22 -3.66 4.05
CA GLY A 351 5.97 -4.12 2.88
C GLY A 351 6.65 -5.44 3.21
N ARG A 352 6.88 -6.29 2.23
CA ARG A 352 7.70 -7.50 2.39
C ARG A 352 8.71 -7.61 1.26
N ILE A 353 9.91 -8.04 1.62
CA ILE A 353 10.97 -8.34 0.66
C ILE A 353 11.13 -9.86 0.62
N TRP A 354 10.97 -10.41 -0.56
CA TRP A 354 11.02 -11.83 -0.88
C TRP A 354 12.29 -12.14 -1.66
N ASP A 355 12.90 -13.27 -1.35
CA ASP A 355 13.95 -13.83 -2.17
C ASP A 355 13.36 -14.86 -3.14
N LEU A 356 13.44 -14.59 -4.43
CA LEU A 356 12.85 -15.46 -5.45
C LEU A 356 13.50 -16.85 -5.50
N ARG A 357 14.78 -16.92 -5.11
CA ARG A 357 15.59 -18.15 -5.21
C ARG A 357 15.24 -19.14 -4.11
N THR A 358 14.92 -18.62 -2.91
CA THR A 358 14.59 -19.43 -1.74
C THR A 358 13.08 -19.48 -1.48
N GLY A 359 12.31 -18.51 -1.97
CA GLY A 359 10.89 -18.33 -1.67
C GLY A 359 10.61 -17.80 -0.27
N ARG A 360 11.63 -17.34 0.46
CA ARG A 360 11.48 -16.86 1.84
C ARG A 360 11.37 -15.34 1.90
N THR A 361 10.72 -14.85 2.94
CA THR A 361 10.78 -13.45 3.35
C THR A 361 12.17 -13.15 3.91
N VAL A 362 12.83 -12.14 3.37
CA VAL A 362 14.13 -11.65 3.86
C VAL A 362 13.94 -10.56 4.90
N MET A 363 13.00 -9.66 4.66
CA MET A 363 12.76 -8.49 5.50
C MET A 363 11.29 -8.10 5.43
N ILE A 364 10.71 -7.78 6.59
CA ILE A 364 9.40 -7.16 6.71
C ILE A 364 9.62 -5.65 6.91
N LEU A 365 8.98 -4.84 6.09
CA LEU A 365 9.04 -3.39 6.09
C LEU A 365 7.86 -2.85 6.90
N GLU A 366 7.97 -2.98 8.21
CA GLU A 366 6.95 -2.50 9.14
C GLU A 366 7.24 -1.06 9.57
N GLY A 367 6.27 -0.18 9.36
CA GLY A 367 6.36 1.17 9.91
C GLY A 367 5.37 2.15 9.30
N HIS A 368 4.75 1.85 8.15
CA HIS A 368 3.66 2.69 7.65
C HIS A 368 2.41 2.48 8.51
N ILE A 369 1.64 3.55 8.69
CA ILE A 369 0.37 3.51 9.45
C ILE A 369 -0.80 3.19 8.50
N ARG A 370 -0.64 3.51 7.22
CA ARG A 370 -1.64 3.34 6.16
C ARG A 370 -1.09 2.47 5.04
N GLU A 371 -1.97 2.16 4.10
CA GLU A 371 -1.72 1.28 2.96
C GLU A 371 -0.54 1.75 2.10
N ILE A 372 0.24 0.81 1.57
CA ILE A 372 1.37 1.10 0.67
C ILE A 372 0.87 1.08 -0.77
N PHE A 373 1.00 2.21 -1.49
CA PHE A 373 0.56 2.34 -2.87
C PHE A 373 1.72 2.31 -3.88
N GLY A 374 2.90 2.78 -3.48
CA GLY A 374 4.09 2.85 -4.33
C GLY A 374 5.25 2.09 -3.72
N LEU A 375 6.00 1.37 -4.55
CA LEU A 375 7.24 0.73 -4.17
C LEU A 375 8.21 0.73 -5.36
N ASP A 376 9.47 1.07 -5.11
CA ASP A 376 10.53 0.97 -6.11
C ASP A 376 11.89 0.72 -5.48
N TRP A 377 12.78 0.12 -6.28
CA TRP A 377 14.13 -0.24 -5.88
C TRP A 377 15.14 0.80 -6.36
N GLY A 378 16.04 1.19 -5.47
CA GLY A 378 17.19 1.99 -5.83
C GLY A 378 18.15 1.22 -6.76
N VAL A 379 18.83 1.95 -7.64
CA VAL A 379 19.84 1.41 -8.58
C VAL A 379 20.99 0.70 -7.84
N ASP A 380 21.25 1.14 -6.62
CA ASP A 380 22.25 0.55 -5.74
C ASP A 380 21.92 -0.88 -5.29
N GLY A 381 20.67 -1.32 -5.39
CA GLY A 381 20.21 -2.68 -5.08
C GLY A 381 20.10 -3.03 -3.59
N TYR A 382 20.39 -2.09 -2.68
CA TYR A 382 20.19 -2.27 -1.23
C TYR A 382 19.17 -1.30 -0.60
N ARG A 383 18.78 -0.23 -1.31
CA ARG A 383 17.76 0.71 -0.84
C ARG A 383 16.42 0.42 -1.51
N VAL A 384 15.35 0.43 -0.72
CA VAL A 384 13.96 0.32 -1.18
C VAL A 384 13.18 1.53 -0.71
N LEU A 385 12.34 2.10 -1.57
CA LEU A 385 11.38 3.14 -1.19
C LEU A 385 9.98 2.56 -1.12
N SER A 386 9.26 2.88 -0.05
CA SER A 386 7.83 2.63 0.08
C SER A 386 7.09 3.95 0.26
N GLY A 387 6.01 4.15 -0.47
CA GLY A 387 5.15 5.32 -0.40
C GLY A 387 3.75 4.90 -0.02
N ALA A 388 3.19 5.53 1.01
CA ALA A 388 1.95 5.08 1.62
C ALA A 388 0.87 6.17 1.69
N GLY A 389 -0.32 5.75 2.11
CA GLY A 389 -1.50 6.58 2.32
C GLY A 389 -1.37 7.59 3.46
N ASP A 390 -0.32 7.51 4.25
CA ASP A 390 0.03 8.46 5.31
C ASP A 390 0.70 9.74 4.75
N GLY A 391 1.03 9.76 3.46
CA GLY A 391 1.74 10.87 2.81
C GLY A 391 3.26 10.80 2.99
N TRP A 392 3.76 9.74 3.62
CA TRP A 392 5.18 9.53 3.86
C TRP A 392 5.79 8.58 2.83
N VAL A 393 7.02 8.89 2.45
CA VAL A 393 7.91 7.97 1.74
C VAL A 393 8.98 7.52 2.72
N LYS A 394 9.13 6.21 2.92
CA LYS A 394 10.16 5.62 3.78
C LYS A 394 11.22 4.94 2.93
N CYS A 395 12.48 5.11 3.34
CA CYS A 395 13.61 4.41 2.76
C CYS A 395 14.10 3.30 3.69
N TRP A 396 14.26 2.11 3.14
CA TRP A 396 14.72 0.92 3.82
C TRP A 396 16.09 0.52 3.30
N ASP A 397 17.01 0.20 4.21
CA ASP A 397 18.32 -0.35 3.86
C ASP A 397 18.36 -1.84 4.22
N LEU A 398 18.52 -2.68 3.21
CA LEU A 398 18.61 -4.14 3.34
C LEU A 398 19.85 -4.61 4.09
N ARG A 399 20.95 -3.86 4.05
CA ARG A 399 22.19 -4.25 4.73
C ARG A 399 22.09 -4.08 6.23
N GLN A 400 21.32 -3.07 6.65
CA GLN A 400 21.11 -2.74 8.05
C GLN A 400 19.79 -3.31 8.59
N VAL A 401 18.95 -3.87 7.71
CA VAL A 401 17.61 -4.41 8.02
C VAL A 401 16.80 -3.41 8.86
N LYS A 402 16.79 -2.14 8.43
CA LYS A 402 16.06 -1.08 9.13
C LYS A 402 15.62 0.03 8.20
N SER A 403 14.65 0.83 8.66
CA SER A 403 14.36 2.11 8.03
C SER A 403 15.52 3.09 8.26
N THR A 404 16.00 3.67 7.17
CA THR A 404 17.08 4.68 7.20
C THR A 404 16.51 6.07 7.45
N GLY A 405 15.31 6.33 6.96
CA GLY A 405 14.62 7.61 7.12
C GLY A 405 13.23 7.63 6.51
N GLY A 406 12.47 8.67 6.84
CA GLY A 406 11.14 8.94 6.29
C GLY A 406 11.01 10.40 5.88
N ILE A 407 10.27 10.64 4.80
CA ILE A 407 10.08 11.95 4.18
C ILE A 407 8.59 12.21 4.14
N GLY A 408 8.14 13.35 4.68
CA GLY A 408 6.80 13.85 4.42
C GLY A 408 6.72 14.34 2.98
N ALA A 409 6.36 13.44 2.05
CA ALA A 409 6.46 13.70 0.63
C ALA A 409 5.28 14.53 0.11
N HIS A 410 4.07 14.27 0.61
CA HIS A 410 2.84 14.90 0.15
C HIS A 410 1.92 15.25 1.34
N LYS A 411 1.00 16.19 1.13
CA LYS A 411 -0.04 16.53 2.14
C LYS A 411 -1.12 15.45 2.25
N SER A 412 -1.23 14.61 1.22
CA SER A 412 -2.20 13.52 1.09
C SER A 412 -1.44 12.25 0.71
N VAL A 413 -2.18 11.20 0.35
CA VAL A 413 -1.68 9.90 -0.11
C VAL A 413 -0.60 10.05 -1.18
N VAL A 414 0.49 9.29 -1.03
CA VAL A 414 1.48 9.05 -2.11
C VAL A 414 0.93 7.95 -3.00
N SER A 415 0.76 8.23 -4.29
CA SER A 415 0.11 7.32 -5.25
C SER A 415 1.08 6.41 -5.99
N ASP A 416 2.24 6.94 -6.37
CA ASP A 416 3.32 6.20 -7.03
C ASP A 416 4.64 6.88 -6.71
N LEU A 417 5.72 6.11 -6.86
CA LEU A 417 7.08 6.58 -6.69
C LEU A 417 8.00 5.85 -7.66
N ARG A 418 8.96 6.59 -8.24
CA ARG A 418 9.94 6.04 -9.16
C ARG A 418 11.32 6.60 -8.90
N TRP A 419 12.28 5.71 -8.72
CA TRP A 419 13.69 6.04 -8.67
C TRP A 419 14.19 6.29 -10.09
N TYR A 420 15.06 7.28 -10.27
CA TYR A 420 15.72 7.45 -11.56
C TYR A 420 16.71 6.30 -11.82
N LYS A 421 16.35 5.37 -12.71
CA LYS A 421 17.16 4.18 -13.01
C LYS A 421 18.30 4.45 -14.00
N GLY A 422 18.16 5.43 -14.89
CA GLY A 422 19.18 5.80 -15.88
C GLY A 422 19.43 4.73 -16.95
N ALA A 423 20.01 5.10 -18.10
CA ALA A 423 20.40 4.15 -19.15
C ALA A 423 21.55 3.21 -18.72
N GLU A 424 22.41 3.67 -17.81
CA GLU A 424 23.56 2.92 -17.22
C GLU A 424 23.14 1.76 -16.28
N SER A 425 21.83 1.56 -16.08
CA SER A 425 21.28 0.41 -15.35
C SER A 425 20.95 -0.76 -16.28
N ALA A 426 21.00 -0.61 -17.60
CA ALA A 426 20.90 -1.76 -18.50
C ALA A 426 22.25 -2.51 -18.60
N SER A 427 23.37 -1.83 -18.36
CA SER A 427 24.74 -2.32 -18.53
C SER A 427 25.37 -2.90 -17.24
N PHE A 428 24.59 -3.54 -16.36
CA PHE A 428 25.15 -4.19 -15.16
C PHE A 428 25.98 -5.44 -15.45
N LEU A 429 26.07 -5.88 -16.70
CA LEU A 429 27.11 -6.82 -17.12
C LEU A 429 28.39 -6.02 -17.38
N PRO A 430 29.57 -6.51 -16.97
CA PRO A 430 30.81 -5.91 -17.45
C PRO A 430 30.72 -5.92 -18.98
N SER A 431 30.71 -4.74 -19.60
CA SER A 431 31.10 -4.64 -21.01
C SER A 431 32.43 -5.37 -21.07
N GLY A 432 32.46 -6.52 -21.74
CA GLY A 432 33.72 -7.22 -21.99
C GLY A 432 34.70 -6.17 -22.51
N ASP A 433 35.90 -6.15 -21.93
CA ASP A 433 36.98 -5.23 -22.26
C ASP A 433 36.81 -4.73 -23.69
N SER A 434 36.46 -3.45 -23.84
CA SER A 434 36.84 -2.76 -25.06
C SER A 434 38.37 -2.73 -25.03
N MET A 435 38.99 -3.84 -25.43
CA MET A 435 40.39 -3.88 -25.78
C MET A 435 40.53 -2.96 -26.97
N ASP A 436 40.84 -1.70 -26.68
CA ASP A 436 41.43 -0.83 -27.68
C ASP A 436 42.68 -1.52 -28.21
N ILE A 437 42.76 -1.66 -29.53
CA ILE A 437 43.85 -2.32 -30.28
C ILE A 437 45.20 -1.58 -30.15
N ASP A 438 45.27 -0.51 -29.36
CA ASP A 438 46.50 0.16 -28.98
C ASP A 438 46.66 0.11 -27.45
N GLY A 439 47.70 -0.60 -26.98
CA GLY A 439 48.01 -0.88 -25.58
C GLY A 439 48.38 0.34 -24.71
N SER A 440 47.53 1.36 -24.68
CA SER A 440 47.57 2.45 -23.72
C SER A 440 46.24 2.53 -22.97
N GLU A 441 46.21 2.04 -21.73
CA GLU A 441 45.13 2.30 -20.77
C GLU A 441 45.08 3.82 -20.47
N LYS A 442 44.37 4.60 -21.29
CA LYS A 442 43.89 5.92 -20.86
C LYS A 442 42.67 5.69 -19.99
N LYS A 443 42.88 5.45 -18.70
CA LYS A 443 41.80 5.52 -17.71
C LYS A 443 41.28 6.95 -17.68
N GLU A 444 40.19 7.22 -18.40
CA GLU A 444 39.42 8.43 -18.22
C GLU A 444 39.03 8.56 -16.73
N PRO A 445 39.00 9.77 -16.16
CA PRO A 445 38.60 9.94 -14.77
C PRO A 445 37.18 9.40 -14.57
N LEU A 446 37.05 8.39 -13.71
CA LEU A 446 35.76 7.77 -13.35
C LEU A 446 34.77 8.86 -12.92
N GLN A 447 33.71 9.03 -13.71
CA GLN A 447 32.64 9.98 -13.41
C GLN A 447 31.60 9.32 -12.50
N PRO A 448 31.01 10.07 -11.55
CA PRO A 448 29.92 9.54 -10.75
C PRO A 448 28.70 9.26 -11.61
N LYS A 449 28.01 8.16 -11.33
CA LYS A 449 26.77 7.78 -12.02
C LYS A 449 25.69 8.85 -11.89
N LYS A 450 24.89 9.02 -12.96
CA LYS A 450 23.66 9.83 -12.92
C LYS A 450 22.49 9.01 -12.37
N SER A 451 22.49 7.71 -12.66
CA SER A 451 21.52 6.75 -12.14
C SER A 451 21.50 6.77 -10.61
N GLY A 452 20.31 6.74 -10.03
CA GLY A 452 20.17 6.67 -8.59
C GLY A 452 20.20 8.00 -7.83
N THR A 453 20.40 9.14 -8.50
CA THR A 453 20.64 10.44 -7.85
C THR A 453 19.39 11.13 -7.28
N PHE A 454 18.22 10.89 -7.87
CA PHE A 454 16.94 11.44 -7.45
C PHE A 454 15.82 10.42 -7.63
N PHE A 455 14.70 10.68 -6.98
CA PHE A 455 13.45 9.96 -7.19
C PHE A 455 12.30 10.96 -7.29
N VAL A 456 11.21 10.50 -7.90
CA VAL A 456 10.00 11.28 -8.11
C VAL A 456 8.87 10.58 -7.38
N SER A 457 8.01 11.35 -6.72
CA SER A 457 6.78 10.86 -6.12
C SER A 457 5.57 11.65 -6.63
N SER A 458 4.47 10.95 -6.83
CA SER A 458 3.16 11.57 -7.08
C SER A 458 2.25 11.44 -5.88
N GLY A 459 1.38 12.42 -5.69
CA GLY A 459 0.40 12.41 -4.62
C GLY A 459 -0.98 12.90 -5.03
N PHE A 460 -1.95 12.63 -4.16
CA PHE A 460 -3.32 13.11 -4.28
C PHE A 460 -3.47 14.59 -3.91
N ASP A 461 -2.37 15.30 -3.63
CA ASP A 461 -2.31 16.75 -3.47
C ASP A 461 -2.16 17.51 -4.80
N ARG A 462 -2.27 16.79 -5.94
CA ARG A 462 -2.15 17.27 -7.33
C ARG A 462 -0.73 17.64 -7.75
N ASN A 463 0.25 17.33 -6.90
CA ASN A 463 1.64 17.66 -7.12
C ASN A 463 2.44 16.41 -7.46
N VAL A 464 3.50 16.64 -8.23
CA VAL A 464 4.60 15.69 -8.41
C VAL A 464 5.83 16.30 -7.77
N ASN A 465 6.45 15.61 -6.84
CA ASN A 465 7.60 16.10 -6.10
C ASN A 465 8.86 15.36 -6.51
N VAL A 466 9.93 16.11 -6.76
CA VAL A 466 11.26 15.58 -7.10
C VAL A 466 12.16 15.73 -5.89
N PHE A 467 12.73 14.62 -5.42
CA PHE A 467 13.56 14.55 -4.23
C PHE A 467 14.97 14.08 -4.56
N SER A 468 15.96 14.60 -3.82
CA SER A 468 17.31 14.04 -3.86
C SER A 468 17.38 12.73 -3.08
N ALA A 469 18.09 11.73 -3.59
CA ALA A 469 18.17 10.40 -2.99
C ALA A 469 19.19 10.25 -1.84
N ASP A 470 20.02 11.27 -1.58
CA ASP A 470 21.01 11.24 -0.49
C ASP A 470 20.54 12.08 0.70
N ASP A 471 20.27 13.36 0.46
CA ASP A 471 19.86 14.31 1.50
C ASP A 471 18.36 14.22 1.80
N TRP A 472 17.62 13.44 1.00
CA TRP A 472 16.17 13.30 1.09
C TRP A 472 15.40 14.63 0.99
N SER A 473 16.07 15.67 0.48
CA SER A 473 15.54 17.02 0.38
C SER A 473 14.67 17.17 -0.86
N LEU A 474 13.56 17.89 -0.72
CA LEU A 474 12.74 18.34 -1.84
C LEU A 474 13.55 19.28 -2.74
N VAL A 475 13.63 18.96 -4.02
CA VAL A 475 14.30 19.77 -5.04
C VAL A 475 13.28 20.67 -5.73
N LYS A 476 12.18 20.08 -6.23
CA LYS A 476 11.16 20.79 -7.00
C LYS A 476 9.79 20.18 -6.77
N THR A 477 8.78 21.04 -6.66
CA THR A 477 7.37 20.66 -6.75
C THR A 477 6.84 21.07 -8.11
N LEU A 478 6.35 20.09 -8.85
CA LEU A 478 5.74 20.23 -10.17
C LEU A 478 4.22 20.26 -9.97
N SER A 479 3.64 21.45 -10.10
CA SER A 479 2.21 21.70 -9.94
C SER A 479 1.61 22.08 -11.28
N GLY A 480 0.62 21.31 -11.74
CA GLY A 480 -0.02 21.56 -13.04
C GLY A 480 -1.21 20.64 -13.34
N HIS A 481 -1.45 19.63 -12.50
CA HIS A 481 -2.65 18.81 -12.56
C HIS A 481 -3.85 19.49 -11.91
N ALA A 482 -5.01 19.34 -12.55
CA ALA A 482 -6.27 19.82 -11.99
C ALA A 482 -6.83 18.84 -10.94
N GLY A 483 -6.53 17.55 -11.09
CA GLY A 483 -6.97 16.46 -10.20
C GLY A 483 -5.81 15.68 -9.60
N ASN A 484 -6.14 14.62 -8.86
CA ASN A 484 -5.16 13.79 -8.16
C ASN A 484 -4.21 13.11 -9.15
N VAL A 485 -2.92 13.08 -8.84
CA VAL A 485 -1.92 12.38 -9.67
C VAL A 485 -1.91 10.91 -9.27
N LEU A 486 -2.07 10.01 -10.23
CA LEU A 486 -2.21 8.57 -10.01
C LEU A 486 -0.89 7.81 -10.23
N SER A 487 -0.09 8.24 -11.20
CA SER A 487 1.19 7.61 -11.51
C SER A 487 2.18 8.63 -12.05
N THR A 488 3.46 8.33 -11.84
CA THR A 488 4.59 9.07 -12.39
C THR A 488 5.63 8.09 -12.93
N ASP A 489 6.40 8.54 -13.91
CA ASP A 489 7.58 7.83 -14.39
C ASP A 489 8.66 8.80 -14.90
N VAL A 490 9.90 8.32 -14.97
CA VAL A 490 11.06 9.12 -15.38
C VAL A 490 11.74 8.45 -16.57
N SER A 491 11.99 9.23 -17.62
CA SER A 491 12.75 8.76 -18.78
C SER A 491 14.17 8.32 -18.39
N HIS A 492 14.73 7.32 -19.08
CA HIS A 492 16.08 6.81 -18.81
C HIS A 492 17.17 7.89 -18.98
N ASP A 493 16.93 8.91 -19.79
CA ASP A 493 17.87 10.03 -20.02
C ASP A 493 17.72 11.17 -19.01
N ALA A 494 16.76 11.09 -18.07
CA ALA A 494 16.40 12.15 -17.13
C ALA A 494 16.09 13.50 -17.82
N GLN A 495 15.65 13.49 -19.07
CA GLN A 495 15.18 14.69 -19.77
C GLN A 495 13.72 14.98 -19.48
N TRP A 496 12.93 13.90 -19.34
CA TRP A 496 11.49 13.97 -19.20
C TRP A 496 11.02 13.23 -17.95
N ILE A 497 10.03 13.82 -17.28
CA ILE A 497 9.20 13.18 -16.26
C ILE A 497 7.77 13.15 -16.83
N ALA A 498 7.11 12.01 -16.77
CA ALA A 498 5.71 11.88 -17.15
C ALA A 498 4.87 11.71 -15.90
N SER A 499 3.67 12.30 -15.90
CA SER A 499 2.69 12.09 -14.86
C SER A 499 1.29 11.97 -15.45
N CYS A 500 0.48 11.14 -14.83
CA CYS A 500 -0.91 10.97 -15.22
C CYS A 500 -1.84 11.08 -14.01
N GLY A 501 -3.06 11.53 -14.24
CA GLY A 501 -3.97 11.84 -13.16
C GLY A 501 -5.44 11.59 -13.44
N HIS A 502 -6.21 11.94 -12.42
CA HIS A 502 -7.67 11.88 -12.45
C HIS A 502 -8.28 12.92 -13.40
N ASP A 503 -7.50 13.91 -13.82
CA ASP A 503 -7.88 14.89 -14.84
C ASP A 503 -7.94 14.30 -16.27
N ARG A 504 -7.65 13.00 -16.42
CA ARG A 504 -7.63 12.26 -17.70
C ARG A 504 -6.49 12.68 -18.63
N THR A 505 -5.58 13.50 -18.12
CA THR A 505 -4.45 14.01 -18.88
C THR A 505 -3.17 13.29 -18.50
N VAL A 506 -2.28 13.25 -19.47
CA VAL A 506 -0.89 12.88 -19.30
C VAL A 506 -0.09 14.14 -19.53
N LYS A 507 0.77 14.46 -18.57
CA LYS A 507 1.62 15.65 -18.59
C LYS A 507 3.07 15.23 -18.72
N LEU A 508 3.78 15.94 -19.58
CA LEU A 508 5.21 15.80 -19.75
C LEU A 508 5.88 17.01 -19.12
N TRP A 509 6.83 16.76 -18.24
CA TRP A 509 7.64 17.77 -17.58
C TRP A 509 9.07 17.64 -18.10
N GLY A 510 9.66 18.77 -18.47
CA GLY A 510 10.99 18.82 -19.04
C GLY A 510 11.61 20.19 -18.86
N ILE A 511 12.78 20.37 -19.48
CA ILE A 511 13.47 21.66 -19.53
C ILE A 511 13.19 22.22 -20.92
N ASP A 512 12.59 23.42 -21.00
CA ASP A 512 12.52 24.16 -22.25
C ASP A 512 13.94 24.53 -22.69
N PHE A 513 14.33 24.06 -23.88
CA PHE A 513 15.66 24.27 -24.47
C PHE A 513 15.82 25.62 -25.16
#